data_AF-A0AAJ6P303-F1
#
_entry.id   AF-A0AAJ6P303-F1
#
_cell.length_a   1.000
_cell.length_b   1.000
_cell.length_c   1.000
_cell.angle_alpha   90.00
_cell.angle_beta   90.00
_cell.angle_gamma   90.00
#
_symmetry.space_group_name_H-M   'P 1'
#
loop_
_entity.id
_entity.type
_entity.pdbx_description
1 polymer ?
#
loop_
_entity_poly.entity_id
_entity_poly.type
_entity_poly.pdbx_seq_one_letter_code
_entity_poly.pdbx_strand_id
1 'polypeptide(L)'
;MMTYYEWRTANSAFTVRIDKYVLDELAVYRQSLTGNEPESLGILIGKVWRSAFWVKFITKPNKLDKCSRFHCERSIESATINYQTLQYLNTQSKNQLHYLGEWHTHPQTSPTPSIQDYSGWGLLPENNYFNHNVRLFMICSTEDYHSDWLAVQINGVFFDLILQNEQD
;
A
#
# COMPACT_ATOMS: atom_id res chain seq x y z
N MET A 1 -8.33 -15.76 -17.60
CA MET A 1 -7.19 -15.50 -16.71
C MET A 1 -7.64 -14.56 -15.60
N MET A 2 -7.17 -14.78 -14.37
CA MET A 2 -7.43 -13.87 -13.25
C MET A 2 -6.78 -12.50 -13.51
N THR A 3 -7.45 -11.42 -13.12
CA THR A 3 -6.99 -10.03 -13.30
C THR A 3 -6.31 -9.46 -12.06
N TYR A 4 -6.02 -10.30 -11.07
CA TYR A 4 -5.44 -9.92 -9.79
C TYR A 4 -4.51 -11.03 -9.28
N TYR A 5 -3.62 -10.66 -8.35
CA TYR A 5 -2.89 -11.59 -7.50
C TYR A 5 -3.43 -11.50 -6.07
N GLU A 6 -3.20 -12.55 -5.29
CA GLU A 6 -3.74 -12.70 -3.94
C GLU A 6 -2.64 -12.99 -2.94
N TRP A 7 -2.64 -12.26 -1.83
CA TRP A 7 -1.81 -12.51 -0.66
C TRP A 7 -2.69 -12.89 0.52
N ARG A 8 -2.15 -13.74 1.40
CA ARG A 8 -2.84 -14.15 2.63
C ARG A 8 -1.91 -14.12 3.82
N THR A 9 -2.47 -13.78 4.96
CA THR A 9 -1.77 -13.94 6.24
C THR A 9 -1.68 -15.42 6.58
N ALA A 10 -0.54 -15.87 7.12
CA ALA A 10 -0.41 -17.27 7.54
C ALA A 10 -1.42 -17.67 8.64
N ASN A 11 -1.72 -16.76 9.58
CA ASN A 11 -2.37 -17.11 10.85
C ASN A 11 -3.69 -16.36 11.16
N SER A 12 -3.99 -15.23 10.53
CA SER A 12 -5.16 -14.38 10.85
C SER A 12 -6.30 -14.45 9.84
N ALA A 13 -6.19 -15.34 8.84
CA ALA A 13 -7.17 -15.54 7.76
C ALA A 13 -7.59 -14.25 7.03
N PHE A 14 -6.71 -13.25 6.95
CA PHE A 14 -6.93 -12.03 6.19
C PHE A 14 -6.39 -12.19 4.76
N THR A 15 -7.17 -11.75 3.78
CA THR A 15 -6.83 -11.87 2.35
C THR A 15 -6.71 -10.49 1.70
N VAL A 16 -5.66 -10.27 0.91
CA VAL A 16 -5.49 -9.06 0.12
C VAL A 16 -5.39 -9.44 -1.35
N ARG A 17 -6.27 -8.87 -2.17
CA ARG A 17 -6.18 -8.96 -3.63
C ARG A 17 -5.66 -7.65 -4.19
N ILE A 18 -4.78 -7.70 -5.18
CA ILE A 18 -4.30 -6.53 -5.89
C ILE A 18 -4.48 -6.78 -7.38
N ASP A 19 -5.20 -5.89 -8.05
CA ASP A 19 -5.34 -5.97 -9.51
C ASP A 19 -3.97 -5.88 -10.19
N LYS A 20 -3.76 -6.66 -11.25
CA LYS A 20 -2.47 -6.69 -11.96
C LYS A 20 -2.04 -5.31 -12.45
N TYR A 21 -2.98 -4.52 -12.98
CA TYR A 21 -2.67 -3.16 -13.42
C TYR A 21 -2.21 -2.23 -12.29
N VAL A 22 -2.64 -2.47 -11.03
CA VAL A 22 -2.17 -1.67 -9.89
C VAL A 22 -0.71 -1.99 -9.61
N LEU A 23 -0.31 -3.26 -9.74
CA LEU A 23 1.10 -3.67 -9.63
C LEU A 23 1.92 -3.10 -10.78
N ASP A 24 1.38 -3.06 -12.00
CA ASP A 24 2.01 -2.41 -13.15
C ASP A 24 2.20 -0.90 -12.90
N GLU A 25 1.21 -0.22 -12.31
CA GLU A 25 1.33 1.19 -11.93
C GLU A 25 2.39 1.41 -10.84
N LEU A 26 2.42 0.56 -9.81
CA LEU A 26 3.44 0.60 -8.76
C LEU A 26 4.86 0.37 -9.31
N ALA A 27 5.01 -0.52 -10.29
CA ALA A 27 6.30 -0.87 -10.88
C ALA A 27 7.02 0.33 -11.48
N VAL A 28 6.29 1.33 -11.98
CA VAL A 28 6.84 2.56 -12.56
C VAL A 28 7.61 3.41 -11.53
N TYR A 29 7.30 3.26 -10.25
CA TYR A 29 7.87 4.08 -9.18
C TYR A 29 9.02 3.42 -8.42
N ARG A 30 9.35 2.15 -8.74
CA ARG A 30 10.42 1.42 -8.08
C ARG A 30 11.75 2.13 -8.25
N GLN A 31 12.51 2.20 -7.16
CA GLN A 31 13.88 2.68 -7.18
C GLN A 31 14.79 1.60 -7.75
N SER A 32 15.82 1.98 -8.49
CA SER A 32 16.85 1.02 -8.90
C SER A 32 17.82 0.77 -7.74
N LEU A 33 18.49 -0.38 -7.74
CA LEU A 33 19.39 -0.78 -6.65
C LEU A 33 20.57 0.19 -6.46
N THR A 34 21.13 0.71 -7.57
CA THR A 34 22.33 1.57 -7.55
C THR A 34 22.08 3.01 -7.98
N GLY A 35 20.84 3.39 -8.30
CA GLY A 35 20.50 4.74 -8.74
C GLY A 35 20.49 5.76 -7.61
N ASN A 36 19.84 6.89 -7.84
CA ASN A 36 19.60 7.95 -6.86
C ASN A 36 18.14 8.43 -6.87
N GLU A 37 17.24 7.58 -7.38
CA GLU A 37 15.81 7.85 -7.38
C GLU A 37 15.35 8.09 -5.93
N PRO A 38 14.58 9.15 -5.67
CA PRO A 38 13.97 9.33 -4.37
C PRO A 38 12.97 8.20 -4.10
N GLU A 39 12.73 7.93 -2.84
CA GLU A 39 11.61 7.14 -2.40
C GLU A 39 10.30 7.78 -2.89
N SER A 40 9.35 6.93 -3.26
CA SER A 40 8.00 7.30 -3.68
C SER A 40 7.00 6.79 -2.66
N LEU A 41 5.91 7.53 -2.43
CA LEU A 41 4.83 7.14 -1.53
C LEU A 41 3.45 7.48 -2.07
N GLY A 42 2.43 6.84 -1.50
CA GLY A 42 1.02 7.11 -1.80
C GLY A 42 0.09 6.29 -0.92
N ILE A 43 -1.21 6.33 -1.23
CA ILE A 43 -2.22 5.56 -0.51
C ILE A 43 -2.80 4.44 -1.37
N LEU A 44 -3.17 3.34 -0.73
CA LEU A 44 -3.86 2.19 -1.32
C LEU A 44 -5.37 2.39 -1.19
N ILE A 45 -6.10 2.24 -2.29
CA ILE A 45 -7.54 2.48 -2.36
C ILE A 45 -8.23 1.24 -2.93
N GLY A 46 -9.36 0.85 -2.35
CA GLY A 46 -10.05 -0.34 -2.81
C GLY A 46 -11.27 -0.74 -2.01
N LYS A 47 -11.69 -1.99 -2.18
CA LYS A 47 -12.90 -2.54 -1.57
C LYS A 47 -12.58 -3.25 -0.26
N VAL A 48 -13.53 -3.21 0.66
CA VAL A 48 -13.36 -3.71 2.02
C VAL A 48 -14.42 -4.77 2.35
N TRP A 49 -13.98 -5.90 2.88
CA TRP A 49 -14.80 -6.94 3.50
C TRP A 49 -14.26 -7.26 4.90
N ARG A 50 -15.01 -8.04 5.67
CA ARG A 50 -14.71 -8.35 7.08
C ARG A 50 -13.28 -8.85 7.32
N SER A 51 -12.76 -9.69 6.43
CA SER A 51 -11.42 -10.28 6.52
C SER A 51 -10.68 -10.21 5.18
N ALA A 52 -11.03 -9.23 4.34
CA ALA A 52 -10.35 -9.07 3.07
C ALA A 52 -10.35 -7.65 2.55
N PHE A 53 -9.25 -7.28 1.91
CA PHE A 53 -9.17 -6.08 1.06
C PHE A 53 -8.98 -6.47 -0.39
N TRP A 54 -9.46 -5.61 -1.28
CA TRP A 54 -9.12 -5.68 -2.70
C TRP A 54 -8.67 -4.32 -3.17
N VAL A 55 -7.36 -4.16 -3.34
CA VAL A 55 -6.72 -2.95 -3.86
C VAL A 55 -7.07 -2.80 -5.34
N LYS A 56 -7.68 -1.66 -5.66
CA LYS A 56 -8.11 -1.29 -7.01
C LYS A 56 -7.37 -0.06 -7.52
N PHE A 57 -6.86 0.81 -6.66
CA PHE A 57 -6.19 2.03 -7.08
C PHE A 57 -5.06 2.38 -6.12
N ILE A 58 -4.08 3.11 -6.64
CA ILE A 58 -3.11 3.85 -5.85
C ILE A 58 -3.24 5.33 -6.14
N THR A 59 -2.88 6.19 -5.19
CA THR A 59 -2.50 7.56 -5.55
C THR A 59 -1.06 7.58 -6.02
N LYS A 60 -0.76 8.54 -6.89
CA LYS A 60 0.57 8.73 -7.46
C LYS A 60 1.45 9.57 -6.52
N PRO A 61 2.78 9.37 -6.52
CA PRO A 61 3.70 10.23 -5.77
C PRO A 61 3.53 11.69 -6.16
N ASN A 62 3.64 12.58 -5.17
CA ASN A 62 3.47 14.00 -5.38
C ASN A 62 4.83 14.71 -5.30
N LYS A 63 5.10 15.63 -6.24
CA LYS A 63 6.34 16.43 -6.23
C LYS A 63 6.43 17.38 -5.03
N LEU A 64 5.33 17.58 -4.31
CA LEU A 64 5.28 18.37 -3.08
C LEU A 64 5.76 17.56 -1.86
N ASP A 65 5.93 16.25 -1.98
CA ASP A 65 6.50 15.43 -0.92
C ASP A 65 8.01 15.68 -0.80
N LYS A 66 8.54 15.60 0.43
CA LYS A 66 9.97 15.79 0.71
C LYS A 66 10.65 14.44 0.70
N CYS A 67 11.14 14.04 -0.47
CA CYS A 67 11.69 12.70 -0.66
C CYS A 67 13.15 12.75 -1.10
N SER A 68 13.92 11.89 -0.45
CA SER A 68 15.29 11.53 -0.73
C SER A 68 15.34 10.03 -1.01
N ARG A 69 16.51 9.48 -1.32
CA ARG A 69 16.63 8.05 -1.65
C ARG A 69 16.18 7.10 -0.53
N PHE A 70 16.31 7.50 0.73
CA PHE A 70 16.07 6.63 1.90
C PHE A 70 15.10 7.25 2.92
N HIS A 71 14.33 8.23 2.49
CA HIS A 71 13.37 8.92 3.34
C HIS A 71 12.39 9.71 2.50
N CYS A 72 11.10 9.60 2.80
CA CYS A 72 10.05 10.38 2.15
C CYS A 72 9.01 10.83 3.17
N GLU A 73 8.80 12.14 3.26
CA GLU A 73 7.79 12.74 4.13
C GLU A 73 6.67 13.33 3.28
N ARG A 74 5.44 12.88 3.53
CA ARG A 74 4.25 13.39 2.85
C ARG A 74 3.95 14.82 3.30
N SER A 75 3.81 15.75 2.36
CA SER A 75 3.40 17.12 2.68
C SER A 75 1.89 17.22 2.94
N ILE A 76 1.47 18.32 3.60
CA ILE A 76 0.05 18.60 3.89
C ILE A 76 -0.73 18.75 2.57
N GLU A 77 -0.12 19.38 1.57
CA GLU A 77 -0.69 19.57 0.25
C GLU A 77 -0.86 18.24 -0.48
N SER A 78 0.15 17.36 -0.44
CA SER A 78 0.07 16.01 -0.99
C SER A 78 -1.01 15.17 -0.28
N ALA A 79 -1.08 15.24 1.05
CA ALA A 79 -2.15 14.59 1.82
C ALA A 79 -3.55 15.08 1.42
N THR A 80 -3.70 16.39 1.18
CA THR A 80 -4.95 16.98 0.71
C THR A 80 -5.33 16.46 -0.68
N ILE A 81 -4.37 16.33 -1.60
CA ILE A 81 -4.58 15.80 -2.95
C ILE A 81 -4.95 14.31 -2.90
N ASN A 82 -4.29 13.52 -2.05
CA ASN A 82 -4.63 12.11 -1.83
C ASN A 82 -6.06 11.96 -1.31
N TYR A 83 -6.46 12.79 -0.34
CA TYR A 83 -7.82 12.80 0.19
C TYR A 83 -8.86 13.19 -0.87
N GLN A 84 -8.60 14.22 -1.68
CA GLN A 84 -9.50 14.62 -2.78
C GLN A 84 -9.65 13.50 -3.82
N THR A 85 -8.54 12.83 -4.17
CA THR A 85 -8.56 11.67 -5.07
C THR A 85 -9.41 10.54 -4.52
N LEU A 86 -9.23 10.21 -3.23
CA LEU A 86 -10.05 9.22 -2.54
C LEU A 86 -11.54 9.59 -2.56
N GLN A 87 -11.89 10.83 -2.22
CA GLN A 87 -13.28 11.30 -2.21
C GLN A 87 -13.94 11.21 -3.59
N TYR A 88 -13.19 11.57 -4.64
CA TYR A 88 -13.65 11.41 -6.01
C TYR A 88 -13.92 9.94 -6.35
N LEU A 89 -12.95 9.04 -6.12
CA LEU A 89 -13.11 7.61 -6.40
C LEU A 89 -14.23 6.96 -5.57
N ASN A 90 -14.37 7.35 -4.30
CA ASN A 90 -15.45 6.91 -3.44
C ASN A 90 -16.82 7.31 -4.01
N THR A 91 -16.98 8.57 -4.40
CA THR A 91 -18.23 9.08 -5.00
C THR A 91 -18.55 8.37 -6.32
N GLN A 92 -17.57 8.27 -7.24
CA GLN A 92 -17.77 7.64 -8.55
C GLN A 92 -18.11 6.16 -8.42
N SER A 93 -17.56 5.47 -7.42
CA SER A 93 -17.83 4.06 -7.16
C SER A 93 -19.11 3.81 -6.36
N LYS A 94 -19.94 4.85 -6.09
CA LYS A 94 -21.12 4.76 -5.21
C LYS A 94 -20.77 4.23 -3.83
N ASN A 95 -19.74 4.82 -3.23
CA ASN A 95 -19.22 4.52 -1.89
C ASN A 95 -18.62 3.10 -1.74
N GLN A 96 -18.06 2.52 -2.81
CA GLN A 96 -17.46 1.18 -2.75
C GLN A 96 -15.93 1.19 -2.59
N LEU A 97 -15.26 2.28 -2.94
CA LEU A 97 -13.81 2.42 -2.85
C LEU A 97 -13.43 3.27 -1.64
N HIS A 98 -12.58 2.73 -0.78
CA HIS A 98 -12.17 3.32 0.49
C HIS A 98 -10.66 3.30 0.63
N TYR A 99 -10.15 4.06 1.59
CA TYR A 99 -8.76 4.01 2.01
C TYR A 99 -8.45 2.67 2.68
N LEU A 100 -7.42 1.99 2.17
CA LEU A 100 -6.97 0.69 2.69
C LEU A 100 -5.69 0.83 3.52
N GLY A 101 -4.84 1.79 3.18
CA GLY A 101 -3.56 2.01 3.86
C GLY A 101 -2.54 2.71 2.97
N GLU A 102 -1.25 2.43 3.19
CA GLU A 102 -0.12 3.18 2.62
C GLU A 102 0.77 2.28 1.76
N TRP A 103 1.38 2.87 0.72
CA TRP A 103 2.48 2.24 0.00
C TRP A 103 3.65 3.20 -0.12
N HIS A 104 4.86 2.66 -0.17
CA HIS A 104 6.07 3.40 -0.55
C HIS A 104 7.13 2.47 -1.15
N THR A 105 8.30 2.99 -1.52
CA THR A 105 9.38 2.22 -2.16
C THR A 105 10.64 2.22 -1.31
N HIS A 106 11.37 1.11 -1.27
CA HIS A 106 12.73 1.07 -0.75
C HIS A 106 13.71 0.64 -1.85
N PRO A 107 14.96 1.16 -1.85
CA PRO A 107 16.01 0.69 -2.76
C PRO A 107 16.64 -0.62 -2.24
N GLN A 108 15.80 -1.63 -1.99
CA GLN A 108 16.15 -2.93 -1.44
C GLN A 108 15.51 -4.04 -2.29
N THR A 109 16.23 -5.14 -2.51
CA THR A 109 15.68 -6.31 -3.23
C THR A 109 14.63 -7.05 -2.40
N SER A 110 14.78 -7.05 -1.07
CA SER A 110 13.78 -7.55 -0.13
C SER A 110 13.62 -6.50 0.96
N PRO A 111 12.63 -5.61 0.84
CA PRO A 111 12.51 -4.46 1.71
C PRO A 111 11.97 -4.87 3.08
N THR A 112 12.38 -4.12 4.09
CA THR A 112 11.84 -4.23 5.45
C THR A 112 11.47 -2.85 5.96
N PRO A 113 10.38 -2.70 6.71
CA PRO A 113 10.04 -1.41 7.32
C PRO A 113 11.15 -0.93 8.25
N SER A 114 11.45 0.36 8.17
CA SER A 114 12.33 1.09 9.07
C SER A 114 11.61 1.49 10.37
N ILE A 115 12.38 1.99 11.35
CA ILE A 115 11.81 2.55 12.58
C ILE A 115 10.94 3.77 12.28
N GLN A 116 11.33 4.56 11.28
CA GLN A 116 10.61 5.73 10.81
C GLN A 116 9.25 5.33 10.22
N ASP A 117 9.17 4.22 9.49
CA ASP A 117 7.91 3.71 8.95
C ASP A 117 6.94 3.35 10.06
N TYR A 118 7.38 2.54 11.03
CA TYR A 118 6.54 2.19 12.18
C TYR A 118 6.09 3.42 12.98
N SER A 119 6.99 4.40 13.15
CA SER A 119 6.67 5.65 13.84
C SER A 119 5.61 6.46 13.08
N GLY A 120 5.77 6.61 11.76
CA GLY A 120 4.82 7.30 10.90
C GLY A 120 3.45 6.60 10.85
N TRP A 121 3.44 5.27 10.75
CA TRP A 121 2.20 4.48 10.77
C TRP A 121 1.46 4.56 12.10
N GLY A 122 2.18 4.73 13.21
CA GLY A 122 1.60 4.97 14.53
C GLY A 122 0.85 6.30 14.64
N LEU A 123 1.14 7.27 13.77
CA LEU A 123 0.48 8.58 13.72
C LEU A 123 -0.74 8.59 12.78
N LEU A 124 -0.96 7.52 12.00
CA LEU A 124 -2.10 7.44 11.09
C LEU A 124 -3.41 7.32 11.87
N PRO A 125 -4.48 7.99 11.40
CA PRO A 125 -5.80 7.85 12.00
C PRO A 125 -6.28 6.40 11.93
N GLU A 126 -7.16 6.04 12.86
CA GLU A 126 -7.80 4.72 12.83
C GLU A 126 -8.61 4.53 11.55
N ASN A 127 -8.53 3.32 11.00
CA ASN A 127 -9.28 2.91 9.84
C ASN A 127 -10.28 1.82 10.24
N ASN A 128 -11.42 2.26 10.77
CA ASN A 128 -12.37 1.40 11.46
C ASN A 128 -13.35 0.72 10.49
N TYR A 129 -13.10 -0.55 10.18
CA TYR A 129 -13.97 -1.41 9.39
C TYR A 129 -14.42 -2.61 10.20
N PHE A 130 -15.72 -2.90 10.19
CA PHE A 130 -16.29 -4.08 10.88
C PHE A 130 -15.83 -4.21 12.35
N ASN A 131 -15.73 -3.10 13.09
CA ASN A 131 -15.23 -3.01 14.47
C ASN A 131 -13.75 -3.40 14.66
N HIS A 132 -12.96 -3.28 13.61
CA HIS A 132 -11.50 -3.46 13.64
C HIS A 132 -10.81 -2.25 13.03
N ASN A 133 -9.71 -1.80 13.65
CA ASN A 133 -8.82 -0.83 13.02
C ASN A 133 -7.87 -1.58 12.09
N VAL A 134 -8.08 -1.50 10.78
CA VAL A 134 -7.37 -2.30 9.77
C VAL A 134 -6.69 -1.42 8.73
N ARG A 135 -5.36 -1.59 8.58
CA ARG A 135 -4.56 -0.87 7.58
C ARG A 135 -3.64 -1.83 6.82
N LEU A 136 -3.53 -1.63 5.52
CA LEU A 136 -2.62 -2.36 4.65
C LEU A 136 -1.37 -1.53 4.39
N PHE A 137 -0.20 -2.16 4.52
CA PHE A 137 1.08 -1.53 4.22
C PHE A 137 1.80 -2.32 3.16
N MET A 138 2.40 -1.60 2.21
CA MET A 138 3.20 -2.17 1.12
C MET A 138 4.50 -1.38 0.97
N ILE A 139 5.61 -2.09 0.87
CA ILE A 139 6.91 -1.52 0.49
C ILE A 139 7.36 -2.20 -0.79
N CYS A 140 7.45 -1.42 -1.86
CA CYS A 140 7.92 -1.88 -3.15
C CYS A 140 9.44 -2.01 -3.15
N SER A 141 9.91 -3.20 -3.50
CA SER A 141 11.33 -3.54 -3.72
C SER A 141 11.90 -2.93 -5.01
N THR A 142 13.19 -3.14 -5.25
CA THR A 142 13.83 -2.80 -6.54
C THR A 142 13.48 -3.75 -7.68
N GLU A 143 12.90 -4.91 -7.37
CA GLU A 143 12.62 -5.96 -8.33
C GLU A 143 11.16 -5.85 -8.82
N ASP A 144 10.31 -6.76 -8.37
CA ASP A 144 8.90 -6.84 -8.71
C ASP A 144 8.04 -7.15 -7.48
N TYR A 145 6.75 -7.36 -7.71
CA TYR A 145 5.77 -7.60 -6.65
C TYR A 145 5.97 -8.92 -5.90
N HIS A 146 6.76 -9.87 -6.42
CA HIS A 146 7.09 -11.09 -5.69
C HIS A 146 8.02 -10.82 -4.52
N SER A 147 8.82 -9.76 -4.61
CA SER A 147 9.82 -9.39 -3.60
C SER A 147 9.39 -8.22 -2.70
N ASP A 148 8.18 -7.70 -2.89
CA ASP A 148 7.63 -6.63 -2.07
C ASP A 148 7.30 -7.10 -0.66
N TRP A 149 7.45 -6.19 0.31
CA TRP A 149 6.96 -6.43 1.66
C TRP A 149 5.52 -5.96 1.77
N LEU A 150 4.63 -6.85 2.20
CA LEU A 150 3.23 -6.52 2.47
C LEU A 150 2.85 -7.01 3.87
N ALA A 151 2.14 -6.18 4.60
CA ALA A 151 1.52 -6.58 5.86
C ALA A 151 0.19 -5.89 6.08
N VAL A 152 -0.72 -6.58 6.77
CA VAL A 152 -1.93 -5.97 7.31
C VAL A 152 -1.74 -5.74 8.81
N GLN A 153 -2.08 -4.55 9.28
CA GLN A 153 -2.18 -4.25 10.70
C GLN A 153 -3.65 -4.34 11.12
N ILE A 154 -3.94 -5.16 12.14
CA ILE A 154 -5.28 -5.33 12.71
C ILE A 154 -5.20 -5.01 14.19
N ASN A 155 -5.90 -3.97 14.64
CA ASN A 155 -5.90 -3.47 16.03
C ASN A 155 -4.48 -3.26 16.58
N GLY A 156 -3.59 -2.70 15.76
CA GLY A 156 -2.20 -2.42 16.12
C GLY A 156 -1.22 -3.57 15.90
N VAL A 157 -1.68 -4.80 15.65
CA VAL A 157 -0.81 -5.97 15.45
C VAL A 157 -0.59 -6.21 13.95
N PHE A 158 0.68 -6.34 13.54
CA PHE A 158 1.06 -6.64 12.16
C PHE A 158 1.01 -8.14 11.85
N PHE A 159 0.56 -8.45 10.64
CA PHE A 159 0.55 -9.79 10.06
C PHE A 159 1.10 -9.71 8.64
N ASP A 160 2.22 -10.40 8.39
CA ASP A 160 2.81 -10.48 7.07
C ASP A 160 1.86 -11.18 6.08
N LEU A 161 1.84 -10.68 4.86
CA LEU A 161 1.04 -11.17 3.75
C LEU A 161 1.92 -11.93 2.77
N ILE A 162 1.60 -13.20 2.54
CA ILE A 162 2.37 -14.10 1.68
C ILE A 162 1.62 -14.27 0.36
N LEU A 163 2.31 -14.06 -0.76
CA LEU A 163 1.76 -14.26 -2.10
C LEU A 163 1.31 -15.72 -2.25
N GLN A 164 0.07 -15.90 -2.70
CA GLN A 164 -0.46 -17.22 -3.02
C GLN A 164 -0.07 -17.59 -4.45
N ASN A 165 0.25 -18.87 -4.69
CA ASN A 165 0.66 -19.37 -6.00
C ASN A 165 -0.22 -18.81 -7.12
N GLU A 166 0.42 -18.27 -8.16
CA GLU A 166 -0.27 -17.85 -9.39
C GLU A 166 -0.96 -19.08 -9.97
N GLN A 167 -2.27 -19.22 -9.76
CA GLN A 167 -3.03 -20.27 -10.44
C GLN A 167 -3.16 -19.84 -11.90
N ASP A 168 -2.30 -20.40 -12.73
CA ASP A 168 -2.38 -20.34 -14.21
C ASP A 168 -3.73 -20.85 -14.73
#